data_AF-A0A6P9B259-F1
#
_entry.id   AF-A0A6P9B259-F1
#
_cell.length_a   1.000
_cell.length_b   1.000
_cell.length_c   1.000
_cell.angle_alpha   90.00
_cell.angle_beta   90.00
_cell.angle_gamma   90.00
#
_symmetry.space_group_name_H-M   'P 1'
#
loop_
_entity.id
_entity.type
_entity.pdbx_description
1 polymer ?
#
loop_
_entity_poly.entity_id
_entity_poly.type
_entity_poly.pdbx_seq_one_letter_code
_entity_poly.pdbx_strand_id
1 'polypeptide(L)'
;MDALPEPLLVRILAGLPALDLVLVCRLVCSQWKALVDGGALWLLKCQEEGFAGKDVDEEGAESWQTLYFLHKKKRNLVKNPNGEEGLQHWEDVQNGGDGWKVEELPGDFGKDFPKEEVHTYFVSSFDWCSKSQIIDLQAEGYWEELMDTTQPKIVVKDW
;
A
#
# COMPACT_ATOMS: atom_id res chain seq x y z
N MET A 1 -0.86 43.89 -7.37
CA MET A 1 -0.90 42.61 -8.11
C MET A 1 -2.06 41.84 -7.52
N ASP A 2 -3.11 41.63 -8.29
CA ASP A 2 -4.27 40.88 -7.81
C ASP A 2 -3.84 39.46 -7.47
N ALA A 3 -4.03 39.06 -6.21
CA ALA A 3 -3.66 37.75 -5.73
C ALA A 3 -4.51 36.70 -6.47
N LEU A 4 -3.86 35.63 -6.95
CA LEU A 4 -4.56 34.51 -7.57
C LEU A 4 -5.61 33.95 -6.58
N PRO A 5 -6.86 33.73 -6.99
CA PRO A 5 -7.87 33.11 -6.14
C PRO A 5 -7.41 31.75 -5.60
N GLU A 6 -7.67 31.50 -4.33
CA GLU A 6 -7.26 30.28 -3.62
C GLU A 6 -7.66 28.98 -4.35
N PRO A 7 -8.89 28.83 -4.89
CA PRO A 7 -9.26 27.60 -5.61
C PRO A 7 -8.42 27.32 -6.86
N LEU A 8 -7.92 28.37 -7.53
CA LEU A 8 -7.02 28.20 -8.68
C LEU A 8 -5.62 27.78 -8.22
N LEU A 9 -5.15 28.32 -7.10
CA LEU A 9 -3.88 27.91 -6.52
C LEU A 9 -3.92 26.45 -6.05
N VAL A 10 -5.02 26.00 -5.44
CA VAL A 10 -5.24 24.59 -5.07
C VAL A 10 -5.16 23.69 -6.30
N ARG A 11 -5.81 24.06 -7.41
CA ARG A 11 -5.74 23.27 -8.66
C ARG A 11 -4.34 23.21 -9.26
N ILE A 12 -3.58 24.31 -9.19
CA ILE A 12 -2.18 24.33 -9.66
C ILE A 12 -1.33 23.40 -8.81
N LEU A 13 -1.45 23.50 -7.48
CA LEU A 13 -0.70 22.66 -6.55
C LEU A 13 -1.10 21.18 -6.67
N ALA A 14 -2.38 20.87 -6.89
CA ALA A 14 -2.85 19.50 -7.08
C ALA A 14 -2.17 18.78 -8.25
N GLY A 15 -1.78 19.54 -9.30
CA GLY A 15 -1.03 19.03 -10.43
C GLY A 15 0.45 18.68 -10.15
N LEU A 16 0.97 18.97 -8.96
CA LEU A 16 2.35 18.68 -8.58
C LEU A 16 2.48 17.31 -7.87
N PRO A 17 3.67 16.68 -7.92
CA PRO A 17 3.97 15.49 -7.13
C PRO A 17 3.75 15.71 -5.63
N ALA A 18 3.14 14.73 -4.96
CA ALA A 18 2.78 14.84 -3.54
C ALA A 18 3.98 15.05 -2.62
N LEU A 19 5.14 14.47 -2.93
CA LEU A 19 6.36 14.68 -2.17
C LEU A 19 6.86 16.12 -2.30
N ASP A 20 6.81 16.71 -3.50
CA ASP A 20 7.21 18.09 -3.73
C ASP A 20 6.27 19.07 -3.01
N LEU A 21 4.99 18.72 -2.88
CA LEU A 21 4.04 19.52 -2.10
C LEU A 21 4.49 19.65 -0.64
N VAL A 22 4.81 18.51 -0.01
CA VAL A 22 5.16 18.44 1.41
C VAL A 22 6.55 18.98 1.70
N LEU A 23 7.53 18.65 0.86
CA LEU A 23 8.95 18.93 1.11
C LEU A 23 9.40 20.29 0.57
N VAL A 24 8.76 20.80 -0.49
CA VAL A 24 9.21 22.01 -1.20
C VAL A 24 8.15 23.10 -1.17
N CYS A 25 6.95 22.83 -1.69
CA CYS A 25 5.90 23.84 -1.86
C CYS A 25 5.43 24.41 -0.52
N ARG A 26 5.35 23.55 0.51
CA ARG A 26 5.04 23.94 1.88
C ARG A 26 5.99 25.00 2.46
N LEU A 27 7.21 25.10 1.95
CA LEU A 27 8.25 26.03 2.44
C LEU A 27 8.29 27.35 1.66
N VAL A 28 7.49 27.51 0.60
CA VAL A 28 7.52 28.69 -0.28
C VAL A 28 7.00 29.94 0.43
N CYS A 29 5.81 29.87 1.02
CA CYS A 29 5.21 30.96 1.80
C CYS A 29 4.10 30.43 2.74
N SER A 30 3.62 31.30 3.65
CA SER A 30 2.56 30.93 4.61
C SER A 30 1.24 30.51 3.94
N GLN A 31 0.89 31.11 2.80
CA GLN A 31 -0.32 30.72 2.05
C GLN A 31 -0.19 29.31 1.48
N TRP A 32 0.95 28.97 0.89
CA TRP A 32 1.20 27.64 0.33
C TRP A 32 1.26 26.59 1.44
N LYS A 33 1.89 26.92 2.56
CA LYS A 33 1.88 26.08 3.76
C LYS A 33 0.45 25.77 4.22
N ALA A 34 -0.42 26.78 4.33
CA ALA A 34 -1.81 26.60 4.76
C ALA A 34 -2.61 25.71 3.78
N LEU A 35 -2.35 25.84 2.47
CA LEU A 35 -2.99 25.01 1.46
C LEU A 35 -2.49 23.55 1.47
N VAL A 36 -1.18 23.35 1.65
CA VAL A 36 -0.58 22.01 1.73
C VAL A 36 -0.95 21.30 3.03
N ASP A 37 -1.03 22.02 4.15
CA ASP A 37 -1.49 21.44 5.43
C ASP A 37 -3.03 21.26 5.46
N GLY A 38 -3.76 21.83 4.50
CA GLY A 38 -5.22 21.81 4.45
C GLY A 38 -5.79 20.62 3.67
N GLY A 39 -6.99 20.15 4.07
CA GLY A 39 -7.62 18.98 3.47
C GLY A 39 -8.08 19.15 2.00
N ALA A 40 -8.41 20.36 1.57
CA ALA A 40 -9.00 20.61 0.23
C ALA A 40 -8.07 20.20 -0.92
N LEU A 41 -6.77 20.44 -0.77
CA LEU A 41 -5.76 20.05 -1.76
C LEU A 41 -5.71 18.54 -1.93
N TRP A 42 -5.62 17.81 -0.81
CA TRP A 42 -5.50 16.36 -0.81
C TRP A 42 -6.78 15.66 -1.20
N LEU A 43 -7.94 16.21 -0.81
CA LEU A 43 -9.24 15.76 -1.30
C LEU A 43 -9.32 15.85 -2.83
N LEU A 44 -8.90 16.98 -3.41
CA LEU A 44 -8.88 17.14 -4.87
C LEU A 44 -7.96 16.10 -5.53
N LYS A 45 -6.76 15.90 -4.99
CA LYS A 45 -5.83 14.87 -5.51
C LYS A 45 -6.42 13.45 -5.39
N CYS A 46 -7.06 13.12 -4.27
CA CYS A 46 -7.76 11.84 -4.11
C CYS A 46 -8.88 11.66 -5.13
N GLN A 47 -9.64 12.71 -5.46
CA GLN A 47 -10.69 12.67 -6.47
C GLN A 47 -10.14 12.46 -7.88
N GLU A 48 -9.11 13.22 -8.25
CA GLU A 48 -8.49 13.14 -9.59
C GLU A 48 -7.85 11.76 -9.86
N GLU A 49 -7.41 11.08 -8.80
CA GLU A 49 -6.74 9.78 -8.90
C GLU A 49 -7.64 8.59 -8.54
N GLY A 50 -8.92 8.83 -8.25
CA GLY A 50 -9.90 7.78 -7.97
C GLY A 50 -9.82 7.15 -6.58
N PHE A 51 -9.12 7.77 -5.64
CA PHE A 51 -9.05 7.34 -4.22
C PHE A 51 -10.24 7.83 -3.39
N ALA A 52 -10.96 8.86 -3.87
CA ALA A 52 -12.19 9.32 -3.22
C ALA A 52 -13.36 8.36 -3.49
N GLY A 53 -13.36 7.21 -2.80
CA GLY A 53 -14.41 6.18 -2.83
C GLY A 53 -15.20 6.08 -1.52
N LYS A 54 -16.14 5.13 -1.45
CA LYS A 54 -16.99 4.89 -0.25
C LYS A 54 -16.21 4.41 0.98
N ASP A 55 -14.96 3.97 0.80
CA ASP A 55 -14.10 3.45 1.88
C ASP A 55 -13.50 4.58 2.75
N VAL A 56 -13.66 5.84 2.35
CA VAL A 56 -13.20 7.02 3.11
C VAL A 56 -13.86 7.09 4.49
N ASP A 57 -15.08 6.58 4.64
CA ASP A 57 -15.82 6.59 5.92
C ASP A 57 -15.35 5.47 6.88
N GLU A 58 -14.62 4.44 6.40
CA GLU A 58 -14.13 3.32 7.23
C GLU A 58 -12.68 3.51 7.70
N GLU A 59 -11.88 4.25 6.94
CA GLU A 59 -10.49 4.58 7.25
C GLU A 59 -10.47 5.87 8.06
N GLY A 60 -10.69 5.76 9.38
CA GLY A 60 -10.79 6.87 10.35
C GLY A 60 -9.61 7.85 10.37
N ALA A 61 -9.44 8.63 9.31
CA ALA A 61 -8.35 9.54 9.10
C ALA A 61 -8.87 10.97 9.21
N GLU A 62 -8.37 11.67 10.23
CA GLU A 62 -8.61 13.11 10.41
C GLU A 62 -7.92 13.95 9.31
N SER A 63 -7.08 13.35 8.46
CA SER A 63 -6.30 14.04 7.41
C SER A 63 -6.38 13.37 6.04
N TRP A 64 -6.94 14.10 5.06
CA TRP A 64 -6.95 13.72 3.64
C TRP A 64 -5.55 13.50 3.06
N GLN A 65 -4.53 14.20 3.60
CA GLN A 65 -3.14 13.99 3.21
C GLN A 65 -2.69 12.57 3.51
N THR A 66 -2.98 12.10 4.73
CA THR A 66 -2.61 10.77 5.18
C THR A 66 -3.32 9.71 4.34
N LEU A 67 -4.63 9.86 4.11
CA LEU A 67 -5.39 8.98 3.23
C LEU A 67 -4.78 8.90 1.83
N TYR A 68 -4.42 10.05 1.24
CA TYR A 68 -3.79 10.10 -0.06
C TYR A 68 -2.52 9.24 -0.11
N PHE A 69 -1.61 9.40 0.86
CA PHE A 69 -0.36 8.65 0.90
C PHE A 69 -0.57 7.16 1.18
N LEU A 70 -1.55 6.80 2.03
CA LEU A 70 -1.91 5.40 2.30
C LEU A 70 -2.45 4.71 1.05
N HIS A 71 -3.40 5.34 0.35
CA HIS A 71 -3.94 4.80 -0.91
C HIS A 71 -2.86 4.70 -1.99
N LYS A 72 -2.01 5.72 -2.13
CA LYS A 72 -0.88 5.70 -3.07
C LYS A 72 0.09 4.54 -2.85
N LYS A 73 0.25 4.10 -1.60
CA LYS A 73 1.17 3.02 -1.23
C LYS A 73 0.48 1.66 -1.09
N LYS A 74 -0.85 1.59 -1.16
CA LYS A 74 -1.64 0.37 -0.94
C LYS A 74 -1.29 -0.69 -1.99
N ARG A 75 -0.61 -1.75 -1.55
CA ARG A 75 -0.22 -2.93 -2.35
C ARG A 75 0.02 -4.12 -1.44
N ASN A 76 0.16 -5.32 -2.00
CA ASN A 76 0.65 -6.46 -1.24
C ASN A 76 2.14 -6.24 -0.91
N LEU A 77 2.51 -6.35 0.36
CA LEU A 77 3.88 -6.20 0.83
C LEU A 77 4.61 -7.55 0.93
N VAL A 78 3.88 -8.68 0.88
CA VAL A 78 4.47 -10.02 0.82
C VAL A 78 4.99 -10.27 -0.59
N LYS A 79 6.27 -10.61 -0.70
CA LYS A 79 6.91 -10.93 -1.98
C LYS A 79 6.65 -12.39 -2.34
N ASN A 80 6.55 -12.67 -3.64
CA ASN A 80 6.32 -14.01 -4.18
C ASN A 80 5.23 -14.79 -3.40
N PRO A 81 4.00 -14.24 -3.29
CA PRO A 81 2.95 -14.82 -2.44
C PRO A 81 2.37 -16.13 -3.01
N ASN A 82 2.47 -16.36 -4.32
CA ASN A 82 1.92 -17.54 -5.01
C ASN A 82 2.98 -18.56 -5.46
N GLY A 83 4.28 -18.24 -5.36
CA GLY A 83 5.34 -19.19 -5.69
C GLY A 83 5.79 -19.18 -7.15
N GLU A 84 5.40 -18.19 -7.96
CA GLU A 84 5.94 -18.01 -9.33
C GLU A 84 7.47 -17.96 -9.38
N GLU A 85 8.10 -17.45 -8.32
CA GLU A 85 9.56 -17.39 -8.17
C GLU A 85 10.11 -18.52 -7.29
N GLY A 86 9.38 -19.64 -7.17
CA GLY A 86 9.72 -20.74 -6.29
C GLY A 86 9.66 -20.30 -4.82
N LEU A 87 10.71 -20.58 -4.04
CA LEU A 87 10.84 -20.14 -2.65
C LEU A 87 11.62 -18.82 -2.48
N GLN A 88 11.86 -18.07 -3.57
CA GLN A 88 12.53 -16.77 -3.44
C GLN A 88 11.73 -15.83 -2.54
N HIS A 89 12.48 -14.97 -1.82
CA HIS A 89 11.99 -14.03 -0.80
C HIS A 89 11.43 -14.64 0.48
N TRP A 90 11.29 -15.96 0.57
CA TRP A 90 10.92 -16.64 1.81
C TRP A 90 12.16 -17.00 2.63
N GLU A 91 12.11 -16.71 3.92
CA GLU A 91 13.15 -16.96 4.92
C GLU A 91 12.73 -18.06 5.90
N ASP A 92 13.65 -18.49 6.77
CA ASP A 92 13.46 -19.56 7.76
C ASP A 92 12.72 -20.80 7.20
N VAL A 93 13.05 -21.18 5.96
CA VAL A 93 12.38 -22.27 5.26
C VAL A 93 12.72 -23.60 5.93
N GLN A 94 11.71 -24.23 6.51
CA GLN A 94 11.80 -25.59 7.05
C GLN A 94 11.15 -26.56 6.06
N ASN A 95 11.88 -27.62 5.74
CA ASN A 95 11.46 -28.65 4.80
C ASN A 95 11.34 -29.99 5.54
N GLY A 96 10.14 -30.29 6.03
CA GLY A 96 9.79 -31.62 6.49
C GLY A 96 9.50 -32.56 5.32
N GLY A 97 9.74 -33.87 5.49
CA GLY A 97 9.49 -34.87 4.46
C GLY A 97 10.23 -34.57 3.15
N ASP A 98 9.49 -34.58 2.03
CA ASP A 98 10.02 -34.22 0.70
C ASP A 98 10.16 -32.70 0.49
N GLY A 99 9.89 -31.88 1.51
CA GLY A 99 10.01 -30.43 1.49
C GLY A 99 8.87 -29.70 0.78
N TRP A 100 9.04 -28.38 0.65
CA TRP A 100 8.13 -27.53 -0.11
C TRP A 100 8.22 -27.81 -1.61
N LYS A 101 7.06 -27.84 -2.28
CA LYS A 101 6.95 -27.82 -3.74
C LYS A 101 6.05 -26.67 -4.17
N VAL A 102 6.27 -26.18 -5.38
CA VAL A 102 5.34 -25.27 -6.06
C VAL A 102 4.65 -26.07 -7.14
N GLU A 103 3.32 -25.99 -7.17
CA GLU A 103 2.47 -26.68 -8.15
C GLU A 103 1.59 -25.66 -8.88
N GLU A 104 1.13 -26.04 -10.08
CA GLU A 104 0.20 -25.25 -10.88
C GLU A 104 -1.25 -25.55 -10.49
N LEU A 105 -2.10 -24.52 -10.56
CA LEU A 105 -3.54 -24.65 -10.37
C LEU A 105 -4.23 -25.11 -11.68
N PRO A 106 -5.30 -25.93 -11.58
CA PRO A 106 -5.76 -26.60 -10.37
C PRO A 106 -4.85 -27.79 -10.01
N GLY A 107 -4.58 -27.95 -8.72
CA GLY A 107 -3.83 -29.10 -8.22
C GLY A 107 -4.53 -30.44 -8.43
N ASP A 108 -3.84 -31.54 -8.15
CA ASP A 108 -4.42 -32.88 -8.16
C ASP A 108 -5.61 -32.96 -7.19
N PHE A 109 -6.81 -33.25 -7.71
CA PHE A 109 -8.09 -33.21 -6.97
C PHE A 109 -8.46 -31.83 -6.39
N GLY A 110 -7.79 -30.76 -6.84
CA GLY A 110 -8.05 -29.38 -6.47
C GLY A 110 -9.20 -28.73 -7.23
N LYS A 111 -9.51 -27.49 -6.85
CA LYS A 111 -10.44 -26.60 -7.57
C LYS A 111 -9.70 -25.34 -7.98
N ASP A 112 -10.25 -24.64 -8.97
CA ASP A 112 -9.73 -23.34 -9.37
C ASP A 112 -9.80 -22.34 -8.22
N PHE A 113 -8.83 -21.42 -8.20
CA PHE A 113 -8.80 -20.33 -7.25
C PHE A 113 -9.69 -19.17 -7.74
N PRO A 114 -10.43 -18.46 -6.86
CA PRO A 114 -11.37 -17.41 -7.28
C PRO A 114 -10.75 -16.21 -8.02
N LYS A 115 -9.43 -16.08 -8.00
CA LYS A 115 -8.70 -15.02 -8.70
C LYS A 115 -7.94 -15.63 -9.88
N GLU A 116 -8.28 -15.19 -11.08
CA GLU A 116 -7.67 -15.66 -12.33
C GLU A 116 -6.16 -15.37 -12.42
N GLU A 117 -5.65 -14.39 -11.68
CA GLU A 117 -4.23 -14.01 -11.63
C GLU A 117 -3.36 -15.00 -10.83
N VAL A 118 -3.96 -15.96 -10.12
CA VAL A 118 -3.22 -16.92 -9.30
C VAL A 118 -3.12 -18.24 -10.05
N HIS A 119 -1.90 -18.61 -10.44
CA HIS A 119 -1.63 -19.81 -11.23
C HIS A 119 -0.86 -20.90 -10.48
N THR A 120 -0.21 -20.55 -9.38
CA THR A 120 0.66 -21.45 -8.61
C THR A 120 0.35 -21.37 -7.11
N TYR A 121 0.75 -22.41 -6.38
CA TYR A 121 0.62 -22.49 -4.93
C TYR A 121 1.74 -23.32 -4.30
N PHE A 122 1.94 -23.14 -2.99
CA PHE A 122 2.92 -23.90 -2.21
C PHE A 122 2.28 -25.14 -1.59
N VAL A 123 2.97 -26.28 -1.70
CA VAL A 123 2.54 -27.57 -1.16
C VAL A 123 3.56 -28.08 -0.17
N SER A 124 3.08 -28.47 1.02
CA SER A 124 3.88 -29.10 2.07
C SER A 124 3.92 -30.62 1.90
N SER A 125 4.85 -31.28 2.59
CA SER A 125 4.99 -32.73 2.56
C SER A 125 4.36 -33.38 3.81
N PHE A 126 4.74 -34.62 4.12
CA PHE A 126 4.18 -35.41 5.22
C PHE A 126 4.71 -35.01 6.61
N ASP A 127 5.80 -34.25 6.69
CA ASP A 127 6.26 -33.61 7.93
C ASP A 127 6.16 -32.08 7.84
N TRP A 128 6.30 -31.39 8.97
CA TRP A 128 6.13 -29.93 9.08
C TRP A 128 7.04 -29.16 8.12
N CYS A 129 6.41 -28.36 7.26
CA CYS A 129 7.08 -27.37 6.43
C CYS A 129 6.65 -25.97 6.87
N SER A 130 7.59 -25.03 6.99
CA SER A 130 7.30 -23.63 7.29
C SER A 130 8.16 -22.69 6.46
N LYS A 131 7.72 -21.43 6.32
CA LYS A 131 8.45 -20.35 5.67
C LYS A 131 8.00 -19.01 6.26
N SER A 132 8.89 -18.03 6.36
CA SER A 132 8.63 -16.71 6.98
C SER A 132 8.99 -15.58 6.03
N GLN A 133 8.45 -14.39 6.27
CA GLN A 133 8.88 -13.13 5.66
C GLN A 133 8.77 -12.02 6.71
N ILE A 134 9.83 -11.23 6.86
CA ILE A 134 9.83 -10.03 7.71
C ILE A 134 9.68 -8.82 6.81
N ILE A 135 8.66 -8.00 7.08
CA ILE A 135 8.36 -6.79 6.29
C ILE A 135 8.83 -5.57 7.07
N ASP A 136 9.79 -4.84 6.50
CA ASP A 136 10.21 -3.53 6.99
C ASP A 136 9.25 -2.45 6.46
N LEU A 137 8.31 -2.02 7.29
CA LEU A 137 7.31 -1.02 6.92
C LEU A 137 7.95 0.33 6.55
N GLN A 138 9.06 0.72 7.20
CA GLN A 138 9.74 1.98 6.90
C GLN A 138 10.38 1.93 5.51
N ALA A 139 11.06 0.82 5.18
CA ALA A 139 11.61 0.58 3.85
C ALA A 139 10.52 0.50 2.76
N GLU A 140 9.35 -0.04 3.08
CA GLU A 140 8.17 -0.05 2.18
C GLU A 140 7.47 1.32 2.08
N GLY A 141 7.96 2.30 2.84
CA GLY A 141 7.62 3.72 2.74
C GLY A 141 6.51 4.18 3.69
N TYR A 142 6.25 3.42 4.76
CA TYR A 142 5.38 3.80 5.88
C TYR A 142 6.25 4.36 7.01
N TRP A 143 6.31 5.68 7.15
CA TRP A 143 7.21 6.35 8.09
C TRP A 143 6.73 6.25 9.55
N GLU A 144 7.64 6.48 10.50
CA GLU A 144 7.40 6.30 11.94
C GLU A 144 6.18 7.10 12.44
N GLU A 145 6.11 8.41 12.16
CA GLU A 145 5.00 9.26 12.64
C GLU A 145 3.63 8.79 12.13
N LEU A 146 3.55 8.24 10.91
CA LEU A 146 2.32 7.62 10.38
C LEU A 146 1.95 6.38 11.19
N MET A 147 2.93 5.51 11.46
CA MET A 147 2.70 4.26 12.18
C MET A 147 2.40 4.50 13.66
N ASP A 148 3.06 5.46 14.30
CA ASP A 148 2.90 5.76 15.72
C ASP A 148 1.61 6.55 16.00
N THR A 149 1.26 7.49 15.13
CA THR A 149 0.14 8.42 15.36
C THR A 149 -1.14 7.96 14.69
N THR A 150 -1.10 7.68 13.38
CA THR A 150 -2.29 7.27 12.63
C THR A 150 -2.62 5.80 12.89
N GLN A 151 -1.60 4.95 13.12
CA GLN A 151 -1.76 3.52 13.35
C GLN A 151 -2.69 2.88 12.30
N PRO A 152 -2.37 3.04 10.99
CA PRO A 152 -3.24 2.56 9.92
C PRO A 152 -3.45 1.04 10.05
N LYS A 153 -4.64 0.58 9.66
CA LYS A 153 -5.02 -0.83 9.76
C LYS A 153 -4.08 -1.70 8.91
N ILE A 154 -3.39 -2.63 9.56
CA ILE A 154 -2.63 -3.68 8.88
C ILE A 154 -3.58 -4.85 8.61
N VAL A 155 -3.74 -5.23 7.34
CA VAL A 155 -4.63 -6.31 6.91
C VAL A 155 -3.80 -7.46 6.35
N VAL A 156 -3.88 -8.63 7.00
CA VAL A 156 -3.22 -9.87 6.58
C VAL A 156 -4.28 -10.86 6.09
N LYS A 157 -3.99 -11.55 4.99
CA LYS A 157 -4.85 -12.60 4.39
C LYS A 157 -3.93 -13.73 3.91
N ASP A 158 -4.40 -14.97 4.04
CA ASP A 158 -3.73 -16.17 3.56
C ASP A 158 -4.80 -17.15 3.03
N TRP A 159 -4.42 -18.10 2.17
CA TRP A 159 -5.35 -19.02 1.49
C TRP A 159 -4.85 -20.45 1.50
#